data_AF-A0A966KGU9-F1
#
_entry.id   AF-A0A966KGU9-F1
#
_cell.length_a   1.000
_cell.length_b   1.000
_cell.length_c   1.000
_cell.angle_alpha   90.00
_cell.angle_beta   90.00
_cell.angle_gamma   90.00
#
_symmetry.space_group_name_H-M   'P 1'
#
loop_
_entity.id
_entity.type
_entity.pdbx_description
1 polymer ?
#
loop_
_entity_poly.entity_id
_entity_poly.type
_entity_poly.pdbx_seq_one_letter_code
_entity_poly.pdbx_strand_id
1 'polypeptide(L)'
;MFLTLIFVFISFNFSLAEEIADYEKWELNALRAETVIETDKASVEALEKLRAQLVQWRSSFQQLQNENQNRIETIRTQIDSLGPKPENGTDPLEDRRLALDKQLSKLNEPIVRAQEAFNRADGMVSEIDNLISQRQALEFLKLGPSILNPLLWGTTLGDLFNSFLTLSKETADVLSSNYFQEQFSNRLISILLISFFSVLLFIYSGAISNQLNATAKRFEKVAGFLSSSVKYLLRYVALYSLIHLAQSLGVFGIRGDLIAENFYLWVGYFILALWLAERLQMSWLAFETDKVNHRNIEKFAVLGAVILVAQDYGSELSRLQLIEQQSYEVFTSAITVLAGIMLWRISALMKLVVSDDTSSGNLRL
;
A
#
# COMPACT_ATOMS: atom_id res chain seq x y z
N MET A 1 20.12 18.61 -15.54
CA MET A 1 19.06 17.62 -15.86
C MET A 1 19.69 16.25 -16.11
N PHE A 2 20.36 15.68 -15.10
CA PHE A 2 21.02 14.37 -15.14
C PHE A 2 21.19 13.73 -13.74
N LEU A 3 20.50 14.27 -12.72
CA LEU A 3 20.78 13.97 -11.31
C LEU A 3 19.56 13.50 -10.51
N THR A 4 18.40 13.33 -11.15
CA THR A 4 17.14 12.93 -10.48
C THR A 4 16.65 11.53 -10.86
N LEU A 5 17.43 10.77 -11.64
CA LEU A 5 17.09 9.41 -12.10
C LEU A 5 17.90 8.30 -11.42
N ILE A 6 18.69 8.63 -10.39
CA ILE A 6 19.49 7.65 -9.62
C ILE A 6 18.83 7.26 -8.29
N PHE A 7 17.76 7.93 -7.87
CA PHE A 7 17.20 7.76 -6.52
C PHE A 7 16.09 6.68 -6.39
N VAL A 8 15.81 5.90 -7.45
CA VAL A 8 14.73 4.89 -7.45
C VAL A 8 15.26 3.44 -7.54
N PHE A 9 16.57 3.20 -7.57
CA PHE A 9 17.10 1.85 -7.81
C PHE A 9 17.95 1.19 -6.72
N ILE A 10 18.14 1.78 -5.53
CA ILE A 10 18.91 1.11 -4.47
C ILE A 10 18.22 1.31 -3.11
N SER A 11 17.06 0.68 -2.95
CA SER A 11 16.58 0.19 -1.65
C SER A 11 16.19 -1.28 -1.78
N PHE A 12 16.99 -2.02 -2.53
CA PHE A 12 17.17 -3.45 -2.33
C PHE A 12 18.60 -3.60 -1.81
N ASN A 13 18.80 -3.34 -0.52
CA ASN A 13 19.93 -3.94 0.16
C ASN A 13 19.60 -5.43 0.23
N PHE A 14 19.92 -6.16 -0.83
CA PHE A 14 20.13 -7.59 -0.73
C PHE A 14 21.43 -7.71 0.08
N SER A 15 21.28 -7.68 1.39
CA SER A 15 22.33 -8.07 2.31
C SER A 15 22.59 -9.55 2.03
N LEU A 16 23.59 -9.84 1.18
CA LEU A 16 24.31 -11.11 1.25
C LEU A 16 25.16 -11.09 2.53
N ALA A 17 24.49 -10.95 3.67
CA ALA A 17 25.01 -11.51 4.89
C ALA A 17 24.70 -13.00 4.78
N GLU A 18 25.71 -13.83 4.97
CA GLU A 18 25.57 -15.25 5.22
C GLU A 18 24.71 -15.38 6.48
N GLU A 19 23.39 -15.38 6.29
CA GLU A 19 22.38 -15.40 7.35
C GLU A 19 22.30 -16.83 7.84
N ILE A 20 23.30 -17.22 8.63
CA ILE A 20 23.10 -18.27 9.62
C ILE A 20 21.91 -17.77 10.43
N ALA A 21 20.73 -18.39 10.25
CA ALA A 21 19.53 -17.99 10.97
C ALA A 21 19.90 -17.84 12.44
N ASP A 22 19.64 -16.66 12.99
CA ASP A 22 19.88 -16.37 14.38
C ASP A 22 18.84 -17.14 15.19
N TYR A 23 19.18 -18.38 15.55
CA TYR A 23 18.29 -19.31 16.25
C TYR A 23 17.82 -18.75 17.60
N GLU A 24 18.60 -17.86 18.23
CA GLU A 24 18.17 -17.18 19.45
C GLU A 24 17.04 -16.19 19.17
N LYS A 25 17.16 -15.39 18.10
CA LYS A 25 16.07 -14.52 17.65
C LYS A 25 14.85 -15.30 17.18
N TRP A 26 15.04 -16.41 16.47
CA TRP A 26 13.94 -17.29 16.09
C TRP A 26 13.17 -17.75 17.32
N GLU A 27 13.87 -18.21 18.35
CA GLU A 27 13.22 -18.81 19.50
C GLU A 27 12.42 -17.80 20.34
N LEU A 28 12.93 -16.58 20.47
CA LEU A 28 12.19 -15.47 21.06
C LEU A 28 10.93 -15.12 20.25
N ASN A 29 11.03 -15.09 18.91
CA ASN A 29 9.89 -14.79 18.05
C ASN A 29 8.85 -15.92 18.05
N ALA A 30 9.29 -17.18 18.06
CA ALA A 30 8.43 -18.35 18.13
C ALA A 30 7.65 -18.36 19.45
N LEU A 31 8.32 -18.17 20.60
CA LEU A 31 7.65 -18.07 21.90
C LEU A 31 6.64 -16.92 21.96
N ARG A 32 6.98 -15.76 21.38
CA ARG A 32 6.07 -14.63 21.27
C ARG A 32 4.84 -14.99 20.42
N ALA A 33 5.05 -15.65 19.29
CA ALA A 33 3.99 -16.05 18.39
C ALA A 33 3.04 -17.06 19.07
N GLU A 34 3.58 -18.10 19.71
CA GLU A 34 2.83 -19.08 20.50
C GLU A 34 2.02 -18.39 21.60
N THR A 35 2.64 -17.49 22.36
CA THR A 35 1.91 -16.74 23.40
C THR A 35 0.76 -15.92 22.81
N VAL A 36 0.95 -15.29 21.65
CA VAL A 36 -0.09 -14.52 20.98
C VAL A 36 -1.24 -15.41 20.49
N ILE A 37 -0.92 -16.59 19.95
CA ILE A 37 -1.89 -17.59 19.50
C ILE A 37 -2.67 -18.15 20.70
N GLU A 38 -1.98 -18.57 21.76
CA GLU A 38 -2.57 -19.14 22.98
C GLU A 38 -3.47 -18.13 23.72
N THR A 39 -3.05 -16.87 23.80
CA THR A 39 -3.82 -15.84 24.51
C THR A 39 -5.09 -15.42 23.77
N ASP A 40 -5.18 -15.68 22.46
CA ASP A 40 -6.30 -15.34 21.56
C ASP A 40 -6.81 -13.89 21.69
N LYS A 41 -5.92 -12.95 22.05
CA LYS A 41 -6.27 -11.53 22.32
C LYS A 41 -5.77 -10.54 21.27
N ALA A 42 -4.92 -10.96 20.34
CA ALA A 42 -4.43 -10.08 19.28
C ALA A 42 -5.57 -9.64 18.36
N SER A 43 -5.43 -8.52 17.64
CA SER A 43 -6.35 -8.13 16.56
C SER A 43 -6.04 -8.89 15.26
N VAL A 44 -6.96 -8.90 14.28
CA VAL A 44 -6.71 -9.51 12.95
C VAL A 44 -5.48 -8.88 12.28
N GLU A 45 -5.33 -7.56 12.34
CA GLU A 45 -4.16 -6.86 11.80
C GLU A 45 -2.85 -7.29 12.47
N ALA A 46 -2.86 -7.49 13.79
CA ALA A 46 -1.69 -7.97 14.53
C ALA A 46 -1.33 -9.43 14.15
N LEU A 47 -2.35 -10.28 13.95
CA LEU A 47 -2.16 -11.65 13.47
C LEU A 47 -1.58 -11.70 12.05
N GLU A 48 -2.03 -10.83 11.14
CA GLU A 48 -1.46 -10.73 9.78
C GLU A 48 0.01 -10.30 9.79
N LYS A 49 0.37 -9.34 10.65
CA LYS A 49 1.78 -8.94 10.82
C LYS A 49 2.63 -10.09 11.38
N LEU A 50 2.11 -10.82 12.36
CA LEU A 50 2.79 -11.99 12.94
C LEU A 50 2.97 -13.10 11.90
N ARG A 51 1.93 -13.39 11.11
CA ARG A 51 1.96 -14.33 10.00
C ARG A 51 3.04 -13.96 8.98
N ALA A 52 3.10 -12.70 8.57
CA ALA A 52 4.11 -12.23 7.62
C ALA A 52 5.54 -12.45 8.16
N GLN A 53 5.77 -12.20 9.46
CA GLN A 53 7.06 -12.47 10.10
C GLN A 53 7.40 -13.97 10.12
N LEU A 54 6.45 -14.83 10.46
CA LEU A 54 6.66 -16.29 10.45
C LEU A 54 6.92 -16.84 9.05
N VAL A 55 6.27 -16.30 8.02
CA VAL A 55 6.53 -16.66 6.62
C VAL A 55 7.96 -16.29 6.20
N GLN A 56 8.49 -15.15 6.66
CA GLN A 56 9.89 -14.78 6.42
C GLN A 56 10.85 -15.78 7.07
N TRP A 57 10.62 -16.15 8.34
CA TRP A 57 11.40 -17.18 9.03
C TRP A 57 11.33 -18.53 8.31
N ARG A 58 10.12 -18.96 7.91
CA ARG A 58 9.92 -20.19 7.14
C ARG A 58 10.74 -20.19 5.85
N SER A 59 10.77 -19.07 5.12
CA SER A 59 11.60 -18.94 3.91
C SER A 59 13.10 -19.05 4.22
N SER A 60 13.57 -18.45 5.32
CA SER A 60 14.97 -18.54 5.75
C SER A 60 15.37 -19.99 6.09
N PHE A 61 14.54 -20.71 6.85
CA PHE A 61 14.79 -22.13 7.15
C PHE A 61 14.74 -23.02 5.91
N GLN A 62 13.85 -22.73 4.96
CA GLN A 62 13.81 -23.45 3.68
C GLN A 62 15.10 -23.27 2.89
N GLN A 63 15.72 -22.08 2.94
CA GLN A 63 17.01 -21.84 2.31
C GLN A 63 18.12 -22.64 3.00
N LEU A 64 18.17 -22.64 4.34
CA LEU A 64 19.15 -23.41 5.12
C LEU A 64 19.06 -24.93 4.90
N GLN A 65 17.86 -25.47 4.69
CA GLN A 65 17.68 -26.89 4.33
C GLN A 65 18.30 -27.26 2.98
N ASN A 66 18.42 -26.27 2.08
CA ASN A 66 19.06 -26.46 0.77
C ASN A 66 20.58 -26.23 0.84
N GLU A 67 21.09 -25.64 1.92
CA GLU A 67 22.53 -25.49 2.12
C GLU A 67 23.20 -26.85 2.35
N ASN A 68 24.42 -27.00 1.84
CA ASN A 68 25.23 -28.22 1.95
C ASN A 68 24.64 -29.49 1.30
N GLN A 69 23.49 -29.45 0.62
CA GLN A 69 22.92 -30.62 -0.07
C GLN A 69 23.93 -31.30 -1.01
N ASN A 70 24.60 -30.54 -1.87
CA ASN A 70 25.64 -31.07 -2.78
C ASN A 70 26.80 -31.72 -2.03
N ARG A 71 27.18 -31.18 -0.86
CA ARG A 71 28.30 -31.66 -0.05
C ARG A 71 27.92 -32.94 0.71
N ILE A 72 26.69 -33.02 1.20
CA ILE A 72 26.09 -34.22 1.78
C ILE A 72 26.01 -35.33 0.73
N GLU A 73 25.53 -35.01 -0.47
CA GLU A 73 25.44 -35.97 -1.59
C GLU A 73 26.83 -36.49 -2.00
N THR A 74 27.83 -35.61 -2.01
CA THR A 74 29.22 -36.01 -2.26
C THR A 74 29.74 -36.96 -1.18
N ILE A 75 29.49 -36.68 0.10
CA ILE A 75 29.92 -37.57 1.20
C ILE A 75 29.17 -38.89 1.19
N ARG A 76 27.86 -38.89 0.87
CA ARG A 76 27.08 -40.13 0.69
C ARG A 76 27.66 -40.99 -0.43
N THR A 77 27.95 -40.40 -1.58
CA THR A 77 28.62 -41.08 -2.70
C THR A 77 29.99 -41.65 -2.28
N GLN A 78 30.76 -40.92 -1.45
CA GLN A 78 32.02 -41.43 -0.91
C GLN A 78 31.81 -42.61 0.03
N ILE A 79 30.82 -42.57 0.92
CA ILE A 79 30.47 -43.69 1.80
C ILE A 79 30.06 -44.91 0.98
N ASP A 80 29.21 -44.73 -0.03
CA ASP A 80 28.73 -45.81 -0.91
C ASP A 80 29.90 -46.46 -1.68
N SER A 81 30.89 -45.66 -2.10
CA SER A 81 32.09 -46.17 -2.79
C SER A 81 33.00 -47.05 -1.91
N LEU A 82 32.89 -46.96 -0.58
CA LEU A 82 33.62 -47.85 0.34
C LEU A 82 33.03 -49.27 0.39
N GLY A 83 31.87 -49.49 -0.22
CA GLY A 83 31.18 -50.78 -0.23
C GLY A 83 30.56 -51.15 1.12
N PRO A 84 29.93 -52.34 1.25
CA PRO A 84 29.34 -52.80 2.51
C PRO A 84 30.38 -53.23 3.55
N LYS A 85 30.00 -53.26 4.83
CA LYS A 85 30.85 -53.80 5.90
C LYS A 85 31.10 -55.31 5.66
N PRO A 86 32.32 -55.82 5.92
CA PRO A 86 32.58 -57.26 5.85
C PRO A 86 31.66 -58.03 6.80
N GLU A 87 31.07 -59.14 6.35
CA GLU A 87 30.20 -59.98 7.20
C GLU A 87 30.95 -60.68 8.33
N ASN A 88 32.26 -60.93 8.16
CA ASN A 88 33.14 -61.52 9.17
C ASN A 88 34.56 -60.92 9.07
N GLY A 89 35.15 -60.54 10.20
CA GLY A 89 36.51 -60.01 10.30
C GLY A 89 36.60 -58.51 10.62
N THR A 90 37.83 -58.01 10.79
CA THR A 90 38.11 -56.59 11.07
C THR A 90 37.97 -55.75 9.79
N ASP A 91 37.26 -54.62 9.85
CA ASP A 91 37.03 -53.76 8.70
C ASP A 91 38.29 -52.90 8.41
N PRO A 92 38.97 -53.12 7.27
CA PRO A 92 40.19 -52.38 6.94
C PRO A 92 39.95 -50.89 6.66
N LEU A 93 38.68 -50.48 6.48
CA LEU A 93 38.27 -49.10 6.21
C LEU A 93 37.45 -48.47 7.35
N GLU A 94 37.47 -49.09 8.53
CA GLU A 94 36.66 -48.68 9.69
C GLU A 94 36.86 -47.22 10.07
N ASP A 95 38.13 -46.80 10.23
CA ASP A 95 38.49 -45.42 10.55
C ASP A 95 37.99 -44.41 9.50
N ARG A 96 38.00 -44.81 8.22
CA ARG A 96 37.56 -43.97 7.11
C ARG A 96 36.04 -43.84 7.08
N ARG A 97 35.30 -44.92 7.31
CA ARG A 97 33.83 -44.89 7.46
C ARG A 97 33.43 -44.01 8.63
N LEU A 98 34.02 -44.21 9.80
CA LEU A 98 33.77 -43.40 10.99
C LEU A 98 34.03 -41.90 10.75
N ALA A 99 35.11 -41.56 10.04
CA ALA A 99 35.41 -40.17 9.70
C ALA A 99 34.35 -39.54 8.78
N LEU A 100 33.88 -40.26 7.76
CA LEU A 100 32.86 -39.78 6.83
C LEU A 100 31.48 -39.69 7.50
N ASP A 101 31.09 -40.67 8.32
CA ASP A 101 29.85 -40.63 9.10
C ASP A 101 29.83 -39.43 10.06
N LYS A 102 30.96 -39.13 10.69
CA LYS A 102 31.09 -37.95 11.56
C LYS A 102 30.94 -36.64 10.77
N GLN A 103 31.48 -36.57 9.54
CA GLN A 103 31.30 -35.41 8.68
C GLN A 103 29.86 -35.28 8.19
N LEU A 104 29.22 -36.39 7.82
CA LEU A 104 27.81 -36.43 7.41
C LEU A 104 26.89 -35.97 8.54
N SER A 105 27.10 -36.49 9.76
CA SER A 105 26.34 -36.08 10.94
C SER A 105 26.49 -34.59 11.23
N LYS A 106 27.71 -34.04 11.10
CA LYS A 106 27.97 -32.61 11.30
C LYS A 106 27.26 -31.73 10.26
N LEU A 107 27.12 -32.20 9.02
CA LEU A 107 26.39 -31.46 7.97
C LEU A 107 24.88 -31.61 8.07
N ASN A 108 24.37 -32.74 8.59
CA ASN A 108 22.94 -32.97 8.76
C ASN A 108 22.36 -32.22 9.97
N GLU A 109 23.13 -32.01 11.04
CA GLU A 109 22.67 -31.32 12.25
C GLU A 109 21.95 -29.98 11.96
N PRO A 110 22.53 -29.03 11.18
CA PRO A 110 21.84 -27.77 10.87
C PRO A 110 20.60 -27.97 9.99
N ILE A 111 20.57 -28.98 9.10
CA ILE A 111 19.40 -29.27 8.24
C ILE A 111 18.24 -29.78 9.07
N VAL A 112 18.50 -30.72 9.98
CA VAL A 112 17.45 -31.26 10.88
C VAL A 112 16.89 -30.15 11.76
N ARG A 113 17.75 -29.29 12.31
CA ARG A 113 17.33 -28.14 13.11
C ARG A 113 16.52 -27.13 12.29
N ALA A 114 16.92 -26.85 11.05
CA ALA A 114 16.17 -25.99 10.15
C ALA A 114 14.82 -26.60 9.74
N GLN A 115 14.74 -27.92 9.57
CA GLN A 115 13.49 -28.63 9.28
C GLN A 115 12.51 -28.55 10.44
N GLU A 116 12.99 -28.72 11.68
CA GLU A 116 12.17 -28.59 12.89
C GLU A 116 11.62 -27.16 13.01
N ALA A 117 12.48 -26.16 12.89
CA ALA A 117 12.09 -24.75 12.96
C ALA A 117 11.13 -24.36 11.82
N PHE A 118 11.34 -24.88 10.61
CA PHE A 118 10.42 -24.72 9.48
C PHE A 118 9.04 -25.30 9.80
N ASN A 119 8.98 -26.53 10.30
CA ASN A 119 7.70 -27.19 10.62
C ASN A 119 6.95 -26.44 11.72
N ARG A 120 7.66 -25.94 12.73
CA ARG A 120 7.09 -25.12 13.81
C ARG A 120 6.54 -23.79 13.26
N ALA A 121 7.29 -23.10 12.39
CA ALA A 121 6.83 -21.88 11.73
C ALA A 121 5.57 -22.14 10.88
N ASP A 122 5.56 -23.24 10.11
CA ASP A 122 4.45 -23.62 9.25
C ASP A 122 3.18 -23.95 10.05
N GLY A 123 3.33 -24.69 11.16
CA GLY A 123 2.25 -24.96 12.11
C GLY A 123 1.62 -23.68 12.66
N MET A 124 2.45 -22.76 13.17
CA MET A 124 1.97 -21.47 13.67
C MET A 124 1.27 -20.62 12.60
N VAL A 125 1.78 -20.61 11.35
CA VAL A 125 1.12 -19.92 10.23
C VAL A 125 -0.27 -20.51 9.97
N SER A 126 -0.39 -21.84 9.96
CA SER A 126 -1.68 -22.51 9.76
C SER A 126 -2.67 -22.22 10.90
N GLU A 127 -2.20 -22.18 12.14
CA GLU A 127 -3.03 -21.80 13.29
C GLU A 127 -3.53 -20.35 13.19
N ILE A 128 -2.64 -19.42 12.80
CA ILE A 128 -3.01 -18.02 12.58
C ILE A 128 -4.03 -17.89 11.43
N ASP A 129 -3.85 -18.61 10.33
CA ASP A 129 -4.80 -18.60 9.20
C ASP A 129 -6.20 -19.08 9.63
N ASN A 130 -6.26 -20.10 10.48
CA ASN A 130 -7.51 -20.58 11.08
C ASN A 130 -8.14 -19.54 12.02
N LEU A 131 -7.34 -18.87 12.88
CA LEU A 131 -7.84 -17.81 13.75
C LEU A 131 -8.38 -16.61 12.97
N ILE A 132 -7.67 -16.17 11.93
CA ILE A 132 -8.09 -15.07 11.05
C ILE A 132 -9.42 -15.42 10.38
N SER A 133 -9.53 -16.61 9.76
CA SER A 133 -10.75 -17.02 9.07
C SER A 133 -11.95 -17.17 10.01
N GLN A 134 -11.76 -17.73 11.22
CA GLN A 134 -12.82 -17.81 12.23
C GLN A 134 -13.33 -16.43 12.66
N ARG A 135 -12.43 -15.47 12.85
CA ARG A 135 -12.79 -14.11 13.26
C ARG A 135 -13.49 -13.34 12.16
N GLN A 136 -13.00 -13.45 10.92
CA GLN A 136 -13.67 -12.87 9.76
C GLN A 136 -15.08 -13.46 9.61
N ALA A 137 -15.26 -14.77 9.80
CA ALA A 137 -16.58 -15.41 9.79
C ALA A 137 -17.50 -14.86 10.90
N LEU A 138 -16.98 -14.63 12.11
CA LEU A 138 -17.74 -14.01 13.20
C LEU A 138 -18.10 -12.55 12.90
N GLU A 139 -17.23 -11.82 12.21
CA GLU A 139 -17.48 -10.44 11.78
C GLU A 139 -18.60 -10.37 10.74
N PHE A 140 -18.67 -11.31 9.79
CA PHE A 140 -19.80 -11.42 8.86
C PHE A 140 -21.14 -11.75 9.55
N LEU A 141 -21.10 -12.47 10.68
CA LEU A 141 -22.30 -12.79 11.46
C LEU A 141 -22.76 -11.65 12.36
N LYS A 142 -21.87 -10.69 12.65
CA LYS A 142 -22.26 -9.43 13.29
C LYS A 142 -22.95 -8.57 12.23
N LEU A 143 -24.27 -8.52 12.30
CA LEU A 143 -25.04 -7.53 11.53
C LEU A 143 -24.59 -6.14 11.97
N GLY A 144 -23.78 -5.48 11.14
CA GLY A 144 -23.41 -4.09 11.33
C GLY A 144 -24.66 -3.19 11.38
N PRO A 145 -24.57 -2.00 11.99
CA PRO A 145 -25.66 -1.05 12.02
C PRO A 145 -26.15 -0.74 10.60
N SER A 146 -27.43 -1.01 10.33
CA SER A 146 -27.99 -0.83 9.00
C SER A 146 -28.08 0.65 8.63
N ILE A 147 -27.63 1.01 7.42
CA ILE A 147 -27.84 2.36 6.84
C ILE A 147 -29.31 2.76 6.72
N LEU A 148 -30.21 1.78 6.76
CA LEU A 148 -31.66 2.00 6.69
C LEU A 148 -32.26 2.44 8.02
N ASN A 149 -31.48 2.47 9.11
CA ASN A 149 -31.94 2.96 10.40
C ASN A 149 -31.74 4.49 10.51
N PRO A 150 -32.81 5.31 10.42
CA PRO A 150 -32.71 6.77 10.46
C PRO A 150 -32.18 7.31 11.79
N LEU A 151 -32.30 6.55 12.89
CA LEU A 151 -31.85 6.98 14.22
C LEU A 151 -30.32 7.09 14.31
N LEU A 152 -29.59 6.29 13.53
CA LEU A 152 -28.12 6.26 13.55
C LEU A 152 -27.48 7.42 12.78
N TRP A 153 -28.22 8.05 11.87
CA TRP A 153 -27.70 9.15 11.06
C TRP A 153 -27.44 10.41 11.89
N GLY A 154 -28.27 10.67 12.89
CA GLY A 154 -28.07 11.80 13.80
C GLY A 154 -26.77 11.69 14.59
N THR A 155 -26.49 10.51 15.16
CA THR A 155 -25.24 10.25 15.89
C THR A 155 -24.05 10.23 14.96
N THR A 156 -24.16 9.56 13.80
CA THR A 156 -23.06 9.47 12.80
C THR A 156 -22.61 10.85 12.31
N LEU A 157 -23.55 11.70 11.89
CA LEU A 157 -23.23 13.06 11.44
C LEU A 157 -22.69 13.93 12.58
N GLY A 158 -23.22 13.73 13.80
CA GLY A 158 -22.72 14.39 15.01
C GLY A 158 -21.26 14.04 15.29
N ASP A 159 -20.90 12.76 15.25
CA ASP A 159 -19.54 12.27 15.48
C ASP A 159 -18.55 12.80 14.44
N LEU A 160 -18.93 12.78 13.16
CA LEU A 160 -18.12 13.34 12.07
C LEU A 160 -17.90 14.85 12.26
N PHE A 161 -18.95 15.58 12.62
CA PHE A 161 -18.87 17.02 12.86
C PHE A 161 -18.03 17.36 14.10
N ASN A 162 -18.20 16.60 15.19
CA ASN A 162 -17.41 16.76 16.41
C ASN A 162 -15.93 16.42 16.18
N SER A 163 -15.65 15.40 15.38
CA SER A 163 -14.29 15.05 14.96
C SER A 163 -13.65 16.20 14.18
N PHE A 164 -14.37 16.75 13.21
CA PHE A 164 -13.92 17.90 12.44
C PHE A 164 -13.67 19.13 13.32
N LEU A 165 -14.58 19.44 14.25
CA LEU A 165 -14.41 20.54 15.21
C LEU A 165 -13.21 20.32 16.13
N THR A 166 -12.97 19.08 16.56
CA THR A 166 -11.83 18.74 17.41
C THR A 166 -10.52 18.97 16.68
N LEU A 167 -10.40 18.49 15.44
CA LEU A 167 -9.22 18.70 14.59
C LEU A 167 -9.01 20.17 14.24
N SER A 168 -10.09 20.90 13.93
CA SER A 168 -10.03 22.33 13.65
C SER A 168 -9.61 23.13 14.88
N LYS A 169 -10.07 22.74 16.08
CA LYS A 169 -9.67 23.38 17.33
C LYS A 169 -8.20 23.10 17.64
N GLU A 170 -7.74 21.87 17.46
CA GLU A 170 -6.31 21.51 17.63
C GLU A 170 -5.42 22.32 16.68
N THR A 171 -5.80 22.44 15.41
CA THR A 171 -5.11 23.29 14.43
C THR A 171 -5.11 24.76 14.86
N ALA A 172 -6.25 25.28 15.33
CA ALA A 172 -6.35 26.66 15.80
C ALA A 172 -5.48 26.92 17.06
N ASP A 173 -5.47 25.98 17.99
CA ASP A 173 -4.65 26.02 19.20
C ASP A 173 -3.16 26.05 18.82
N VAL A 174 -2.72 25.21 17.87
CA VAL A 174 -1.35 25.23 17.35
C VAL A 174 -1.01 26.55 16.66
N LEU A 175 -1.88 27.06 15.78
CA LEU A 175 -1.65 28.32 15.07
C LEU A 175 -1.54 29.53 16.03
N SER A 176 -2.23 29.47 17.17
CA SER A 176 -2.15 30.49 18.22
C SER A 176 -0.95 30.34 19.16
N SER A 177 -0.21 29.23 19.07
CA SER A 177 0.89 28.91 19.97
C SER A 177 2.17 29.70 19.67
N ASN A 178 2.97 29.95 20.71
CA ASN A 178 4.31 30.54 20.56
C ASN A 178 5.22 29.65 19.70
N TYR A 179 5.03 28.32 19.75
CA TYR A 179 5.78 27.36 18.94
C TYR A 179 5.59 27.62 17.44
N PHE A 180 4.34 27.79 16.99
CA PHE A 180 4.07 28.07 15.58
C PHE A 180 4.66 29.43 15.15
N GLN A 181 4.53 30.47 15.98
CA GLN A 181 5.10 31.79 15.69
C GLN A 181 6.62 31.74 15.53
N GLU A 182 7.30 30.98 16.40
CA GLU A 182 8.75 30.78 16.31
C GLU A 182 9.15 30.01 15.04
N GLN A 183 8.48 28.88 14.75
CA GLN A 183 8.75 28.11 13.53
C GLN A 183 8.49 28.92 12.26
N PHE A 184 7.40 29.68 12.23
CA PHE A 184 7.06 30.56 11.13
C PHE A 184 8.12 31.65 10.92
N SER A 185 8.51 32.36 11.99
CA SER A 185 9.54 33.40 11.94
C SER A 185 10.91 32.86 11.48
N ASN A 186 11.33 31.71 12.03
CA ASN A 186 12.63 31.12 11.74
C ASN A 186 12.73 30.59 10.29
N ARG A 187 11.60 30.26 9.66
CA ARG A 187 11.54 29.67 8.31
C ARG A 187 10.86 30.57 7.28
N LEU A 188 10.67 31.87 7.55
CA LEU A 188 9.98 32.81 6.67
C LEU A 188 10.47 32.75 5.23
N ILE A 189 11.79 32.75 5.02
CA ILE A 189 12.37 32.72 3.68
C ILE A 189 12.00 31.43 2.93
N SER A 190 12.06 30.28 3.61
CA SER A 190 11.72 28.97 3.03
C SER A 190 10.23 28.88 2.74
N ILE A 191 9.37 29.37 3.63
CA ILE A 191 7.92 29.43 3.46
C ILE A 191 7.56 30.26 2.22
N LEU A 192 8.13 31.46 2.10
CA LEU A 192 7.88 32.35 0.97
C LEU A 192 8.36 31.72 -0.33
N LEU A 193 9.57 31.17 -0.37
CA LEU A 193 10.10 30.55 -1.58
C LEU A 193 9.28 29.31 -1.99
N ILE A 194 9.02 28.39 -1.07
CA ILE A 194 8.26 27.17 -1.38
C ILE A 194 6.84 27.53 -1.81
N SER A 195 6.16 28.43 -1.11
CA SER A 195 4.81 28.86 -1.49
C SER A 195 4.80 29.54 -2.86
N PHE A 196 5.72 30.48 -3.09
CA PHE A 196 5.86 31.18 -4.37
C PHE A 196 6.12 30.21 -5.52
N PHE A 197 7.11 29.32 -5.40
CA PHE A 197 7.43 28.35 -6.43
C PHE A 197 6.30 27.33 -6.63
N SER A 198 5.60 26.92 -5.58
CA SER A 198 4.46 26.00 -5.68
C SER A 198 3.32 26.62 -6.48
N VAL A 199 2.93 27.86 -6.16
CA VAL A 199 1.88 28.60 -6.88
C VAL A 199 2.30 28.85 -8.33
N LEU A 200 3.55 29.26 -8.55
CA LEU A 200 4.09 29.49 -9.89
C LEU A 200 4.04 28.19 -10.72
N LEU A 201 4.52 27.08 -10.15
CA LEU A 201 4.56 25.79 -10.82
C LEU A 201 3.13 25.30 -11.15
N PHE A 202 2.16 25.52 -10.26
CA PHE A 202 0.76 25.19 -10.50
C PHE A 202 0.17 25.99 -11.68
N ILE A 203 0.37 27.32 -11.70
CA ILE A 203 -0.16 28.21 -12.75
C ILE A 203 0.50 27.93 -14.10
N TYR A 204 1.84 27.82 -14.13
CA TYR A 204 2.61 27.65 -15.36
C TYR A 204 2.62 26.21 -15.87
N SER A 205 2.12 25.23 -15.11
CA SER A 205 2.02 23.82 -15.54
C SER A 205 1.41 23.65 -16.94
N GLY A 206 0.37 24.41 -17.26
CA GLY A 206 -0.29 24.38 -18.57
C GLY A 206 0.56 24.97 -19.69
N ALA A 207 1.24 26.09 -19.43
CA ALA A 207 2.12 26.73 -20.41
C ALA A 207 3.32 25.83 -20.73
N ILE A 208 3.95 25.24 -19.71
CA ILE A 208 5.07 24.28 -19.85
C ILE A 208 4.63 23.07 -20.68
N SER A 209 3.47 22.51 -20.36
CA SER A 209 2.87 21.40 -21.12
C SER A 209 2.66 21.77 -22.60
N ASN A 210 2.11 22.94 -22.89
CA ASN A 210 1.85 23.38 -24.27
C ASN A 210 3.15 23.59 -25.06
N GLN A 211 4.20 24.13 -24.44
CA GLN A 211 5.51 24.27 -25.06
C GLN A 211 6.15 22.91 -25.39
N LEU A 212 6.04 21.93 -24.49
CA LEU A 212 6.49 20.56 -24.72
C LEU A 212 5.75 19.91 -25.90
N ASN A 213 4.43 20.09 -25.97
CA ASN A 213 3.63 19.56 -27.07
C ASN A 213 4.00 20.22 -28.41
N ALA A 214 4.19 21.55 -28.44
CA ALA A 214 4.54 22.30 -29.64
C ALA A 214 5.93 21.93 -30.20
N THR A 215 6.85 21.48 -29.35
CA THR A 215 8.20 21.06 -29.76
C THR A 215 8.20 19.66 -30.39
N ALA A 216 7.24 18.81 -30.01
CA ALA A 216 7.19 17.41 -30.39
C ALA A 216 6.17 17.09 -31.49
N LYS A 217 5.98 18.01 -32.47
CA LYS A 217 5.03 17.86 -33.59
C LYS A 217 5.17 16.55 -34.38
N ARG A 218 6.38 15.97 -34.44
CA ARG A 218 6.66 14.72 -35.16
C ARG A 218 5.95 13.49 -34.55
N PHE A 219 5.56 13.56 -33.28
CA PHE A 219 4.88 12.49 -32.55
C PHE A 219 3.65 13.01 -31.79
N GLU A 220 2.77 13.74 -32.48
CA GLU A 220 1.63 14.48 -31.92
C GLU A 220 0.82 13.70 -30.86
N LYS A 221 0.53 12.41 -31.09
CA LYS A 221 -0.20 11.56 -30.14
C LYS A 221 0.56 11.31 -28.84
N VAL A 222 1.84 10.96 -28.94
CA VAL A 222 2.71 10.69 -27.78
C VAL A 222 3.08 12.00 -27.08
N ALA A 223 3.26 13.08 -27.83
CA ALA A 223 3.54 14.42 -27.32
C ALA A 223 2.35 14.98 -26.51
N GLY A 224 1.12 14.84 -27.02
CA GLY A 224 -0.10 15.15 -26.28
C GLY A 224 -0.21 14.31 -25.01
N PHE A 225 0.23 13.03 -25.08
CA PHE A 225 0.26 12.20 -23.89
C PHE A 225 1.24 12.69 -22.83
N LEU A 226 2.49 12.87 -23.23
CA LEU A 226 3.55 13.23 -22.30
C LEU A 226 3.32 14.63 -21.71
N SER A 227 2.87 15.58 -22.53
CA SER A 227 2.62 16.97 -22.09
C SER A 227 1.53 17.06 -21.01
N SER A 228 0.37 16.44 -21.22
CA SER A 228 -0.69 16.40 -20.21
C SER A 228 -0.25 15.64 -18.94
N SER A 229 0.51 14.55 -19.06
CA SER A 229 1.07 13.87 -17.89
C SER A 229 2.04 14.77 -17.12
N VAL A 230 2.91 15.51 -17.81
CA VAL A 230 3.81 16.49 -17.19
C VAL A 230 3.01 17.62 -16.52
N LYS A 231 1.95 18.12 -17.15
CA LYS A 231 1.08 19.15 -16.57
C LYS A 231 0.54 18.75 -15.19
N TYR A 232 -0.04 17.55 -15.10
CA TYR A 232 -0.67 17.08 -13.88
C TYR A 232 0.36 16.62 -12.83
N LEU A 233 1.49 16.06 -13.27
CA LEU A 233 2.63 15.77 -12.38
C LEU A 233 3.16 17.05 -11.74
N LEU A 234 3.35 18.11 -12.54
CA LEU A 234 3.73 19.43 -12.02
C LEU A 234 2.71 19.92 -10.99
N ARG A 235 1.40 19.89 -11.30
CA ARG A 235 0.35 20.28 -10.33
C ARG A 235 0.38 19.45 -9.05
N TYR A 236 0.63 18.15 -9.16
CA TYR A 236 0.81 17.29 -7.99
C TYR A 236 2.01 17.71 -7.15
N VAL A 237 3.17 17.94 -7.77
CA VAL A 237 4.38 18.40 -7.08
C VAL A 237 4.16 19.74 -6.38
N ALA A 238 3.44 20.69 -7.02
CA ALA A 238 3.10 21.96 -6.41
C ALA A 238 2.24 21.82 -5.14
N LEU A 239 1.24 20.93 -5.16
CA LEU A 239 0.38 20.70 -4.00
C LEU A 239 1.12 19.88 -2.93
N TYR A 240 1.91 18.91 -3.35
CA TYR A 240 2.79 18.13 -2.48
C TYR A 240 3.72 19.04 -1.68
N SER A 241 4.38 20.00 -2.32
CA SER A 241 5.29 20.92 -1.62
C SER A 241 4.57 21.81 -0.62
N LEU A 242 3.32 22.21 -0.87
CA LEU A 242 2.51 22.97 0.08
C LEU A 242 2.06 22.13 1.28
N ILE A 243 1.62 20.88 1.04
CA ILE A 243 1.26 19.95 2.12
C ILE A 243 2.48 19.66 3.00
N HIS A 244 3.62 19.37 2.36
CA HIS A 244 4.87 19.11 3.06
C HIS A 244 5.34 20.32 3.87
N LEU A 245 5.17 21.53 3.33
CA LEU A 245 5.44 22.77 4.05
C LEU A 245 4.55 22.88 5.30
N ALA A 246 3.24 22.67 5.17
CA ALA A 246 2.29 22.76 6.28
C ALA A 246 2.59 21.74 7.39
N GLN A 247 2.91 20.49 7.02
CA GLN A 247 3.35 19.46 7.97
C GLN A 247 4.69 19.81 8.63
N SER A 248 5.64 20.38 7.88
CA SER A 248 6.94 20.78 8.44
C SER A 248 6.85 21.91 9.47
N LEU A 249 5.74 22.66 9.45
CA LEU A 249 5.40 23.70 10.41
C LEU A 249 4.55 23.17 11.57
N GLY A 250 4.16 21.88 11.53
CA GLY A 250 3.33 21.22 12.54
C GLY A 250 1.92 21.78 12.63
N VAL A 251 1.38 22.38 11.56
CA VAL A 251 0.13 23.16 11.59
C VAL A 251 -1.08 22.34 12.07
N PHE A 252 -1.11 21.05 11.77
CA PHE A 252 -2.29 20.21 12.00
C PHE A 252 -2.37 19.61 13.41
N GLY A 253 -1.35 19.80 14.25
CA GLY A 253 -1.25 19.15 15.56
C GLY A 253 -0.97 17.66 15.47
N ILE A 254 -1.02 16.95 16.60
CA ILE A 254 -0.62 15.55 16.70
C ILE A 254 -1.61 14.66 15.92
N ARG A 255 -2.91 14.84 16.15
CA ARG A 255 -3.93 13.99 15.49
C ARG A 255 -4.14 14.40 14.05
N GLY A 256 -4.11 15.71 13.76
CA GLY A 256 -4.26 16.21 12.41
C GLY A 256 -3.06 15.87 11.52
N ASP A 257 -1.83 15.80 12.04
CA ASP A 257 -0.67 15.36 11.26
C ASP A 257 -0.81 13.91 10.80
N LEU A 258 -1.32 13.01 11.66
CA LEU A 258 -1.58 11.61 11.30
C LEU A 258 -2.58 11.48 10.14
N ILE A 259 -3.60 12.35 10.10
CA ILE A 259 -4.55 12.39 8.97
C ILE A 259 -3.90 13.04 7.74
N ALA A 260 -3.08 14.08 7.94
CA ALA A 260 -2.40 14.80 6.88
C ALA A 260 -1.39 13.93 6.12
N GLU A 261 -0.86 12.86 6.72
CA GLU A 261 -0.04 11.85 6.04
C GLU A 261 -0.73 11.31 4.77
N ASN A 262 -2.05 11.19 4.77
CA ASN A 262 -2.81 10.70 3.62
C ASN A 262 -3.19 11.81 2.61
N PHE A 263 -2.97 13.10 2.91
CA PHE A 263 -3.34 14.19 2.00
C PHE A 263 -2.66 14.08 0.64
N TYR A 264 -1.44 13.53 0.59
CA TYR A 264 -0.74 13.27 -0.66
C TYR A 264 -1.51 12.29 -1.56
N LEU A 265 -2.05 11.22 -0.98
CA LEU A 265 -2.89 10.25 -1.71
C LEU A 265 -4.20 10.90 -2.16
N TRP A 266 -4.82 11.71 -1.31
CA TRP A 266 -6.08 12.40 -1.62
C TRP A 266 -5.93 13.37 -2.78
N VAL A 267 -4.89 14.21 -2.76
CA VAL A 267 -4.55 15.07 -3.90
C VAL A 267 -4.24 14.22 -5.13
N GLY A 268 -3.55 13.09 -4.97
CA GLY A 268 -3.31 12.12 -6.02
C GLY A 268 -4.59 11.65 -6.71
N TYR A 269 -5.66 11.33 -5.95
CA TYR A 269 -6.95 10.95 -6.51
C TYR A 269 -7.55 12.04 -7.40
N PHE A 270 -7.55 13.30 -6.95
CA PHE A 270 -8.03 14.42 -7.76
C PHE A 270 -7.19 14.64 -9.02
N ILE A 271 -5.86 14.62 -8.88
CA ILE A 271 -4.94 14.82 -10.00
C ILE A 271 -5.13 13.73 -11.06
N LEU A 272 -5.19 12.46 -10.66
CA LEU A 272 -5.39 11.34 -11.57
C LEU A 272 -6.77 11.37 -12.22
N ALA A 273 -7.82 11.63 -11.45
CA ALA A 273 -9.19 11.69 -11.96
C ALA A 273 -9.36 12.83 -12.97
N LEU A 274 -8.83 14.02 -12.68
CA LEU A 274 -8.88 15.16 -13.60
C LEU A 274 -7.99 14.95 -14.82
N TRP A 275 -6.82 14.33 -14.68
CA TRP A 275 -5.98 13.96 -15.82
C TRP A 275 -6.72 12.99 -16.75
N LEU A 276 -7.36 11.96 -16.18
CA LEU A 276 -8.12 10.98 -16.93
C LEU A 276 -9.35 11.61 -17.62
N ALA A 277 -10.05 12.51 -16.94
CA ALA A 277 -11.16 13.27 -17.53
C ALA A 277 -10.72 14.09 -18.74
N GLU A 278 -9.59 14.80 -18.65
CA GLU A 278 -9.04 15.56 -19.79
C GLU A 278 -8.64 14.64 -20.95
N ARG A 279 -8.15 13.43 -20.66
CA ARG A 279 -7.80 12.45 -21.70
C ARG A 279 -8.99 11.93 -22.46
N LEU A 280 -10.07 11.62 -21.75
CA LEU A 280 -11.30 11.14 -22.37
C LEU A 280 -11.91 12.18 -23.31
N GLN A 281 -11.60 13.46 -23.12
CA GLN A 281 -12.12 14.57 -23.93
C GLN A 281 -11.24 14.90 -25.15
N MET A 282 -10.06 14.29 -25.29
CA MET A 282 -9.13 14.65 -26.36
C MET A 282 -9.57 14.07 -27.72
N SER A 283 -9.46 14.89 -28.77
CA SER A 283 -10.17 14.76 -30.06
C SER A 283 -9.96 13.47 -30.86
N TRP A 284 -8.93 12.67 -30.58
CA TRP A 284 -8.72 11.38 -31.28
C TRP A 284 -9.57 10.23 -30.74
N LEU A 285 -10.22 10.43 -29.59
CA LEU A 285 -11.17 9.52 -28.93
C LEU A 285 -12.60 10.08 -28.91
N ALA A 286 -12.74 11.38 -29.24
CA ALA A 286 -14.02 12.05 -29.26
C ALA A 286 -14.82 11.57 -30.49
N PHE A 287 -15.68 10.58 -30.28
CA PHE A 287 -17.00 10.60 -30.90
C PHE A 287 -17.55 12.02 -30.75
N GLU A 288 -18.17 12.55 -31.79
CA GLU A 288 -18.65 13.94 -31.90
C GLU A 288 -19.65 14.24 -30.75
N THR A 289 -19.11 14.56 -29.58
CA THR A 289 -19.85 14.63 -28.33
C THR A 289 -20.05 16.09 -27.98
N ASP A 290 -21.32 16.47 -27.87
CA ASP A 290 -21.74 17.81 -27.48
C ASP A 290 -21.00 18.33 -26.25
N LYS A 291 -20.79 19.65 -26.19
CA LYS A 291 -20.15 20.36 -25.06
C LYS A 291 -20.77 20.04 -23.69
N VAL A 292 -22.03 19.58 -23.66
CA VAL A 292 -22.75 19.15 -22.45
C VAL A 292 -22.10 17.91 -21.82
N ASN A 293 -21.51 17.02 -22.62
CA ASN A 293 -20.92 15.78 -22.14
C ASN A 293 -19.57 16.00 -21.42
N HIS A 294 -18.81 17.01 -21.84
CA HIS A 294 -17.50 17.35 -21.25
C HIS A 294 -17.62 17.74 -19.77
N ARG A 295 -18.60 18.59 -19.43
CA ARG A 295 -18.84 19.03 -18.06
C ARG A 295 -19.31 17.91 -17.13
N ASN A 296 -19.93 16.85 -17.68
CA ASN A 296 -20.35 15.71 -16.89
C ASN A 296 -19.16 14.80 -16.54
N ILE A 297 -18.22 14.58 -17.47
CA ILE A 297 -17.02 13.76 -17.23
C ILE A 297 -16.17 14.36 -16.10
N GLU A 298 -15.92 15.67 -16.11
CA GLU A 298 -15.18 16.34 -15.03
C GLU A 298 -15.88 16.22 -13.68
N LYS A 299 -17.21 16.38 -13.64
CA LYS A 299 -17.99 16.19 -12.42
C LYS A 299 -17.87 14.77 -11.89
N PHE A 300 -17.96 13.76 -12.74
CA PHE A 300 -17.78 12.36 -12.33
C PHE A 300 -16.38 12.10 -11.79
N ALA A 301 -15.35 12.66 -12.42
CA ALA A 301 -13.97 12.56 -11.95
C ALA A 301 -13.79 13.19 -10.56
N VAL A 302 -14.28 14.42 -10.36
CA VAL A 302 -14.23 15.11 -9.07
C VAL A 302 -15.01 14.35 -8.00
N LEU A 303 -16.24 13.93 -8.30
CA LEU A 303 -17.07 13.21 -7.33
C LEU A 303 -16.49 11.83 -6.99
N GLY A 304 -15.90 11.13 -7.95
CA GLY A 304 -15.18 9.88 -7.70
C GLY A 304 -13.99 10.08 -6.76
N ALA A 305 -13.19 11.12 -6.99
CA ALA A 305 -12.11 11.49 -6.08
C ALA A 305 -12.62 11.85 -4.67
N VAL A 306 -13.71 12.61 -4.56
CA VAL A 306 -14.35 12.95 -3.27
C VAL A 306 -14.82 11.70 -2.52
N ILE A 307 -15.41 10.72 -3.22
CA ILE A 307 -15.85 9.45 -2.62
C ILE A 307 -14.65 8.67 -2.05
N LEU A 308 -13.55 8.58 -2.80
CA LEU A 308 -12.32 7.91 -2.34
C LEU A 308 -11.71 8.62 -1.12
N VAL A 309 -11.64 9.96 -1.15
CA VAL A 309 -11.17 10.75 -0.02
C VAL A 309 -12.07 10.58 1.19
N ALA A 310 -13.39 10.61 1.02
CA ALA A 310 -14.34 10.43 2.11
C ALA A 310 -14.20 9.04 2.75
N GLN A 311 -14.01 7.99 1.94
CA GLN A 311 -13.77 6.63 2.43
C GLN A 311 -12.50 6.55 3.29
N ASP A 312 -11.38 7.07 2.77
CA ASP A 312 -10.08 7.02 3.46
C ASP A 312 -10.07 7.90 4.72
N TYR A 313 -10.72 9.07 4.65
CA TYR A 313 -10.91 9.93 5.81
C TYR A 313 -11.72 9.24 6.91
N GLY A 314 -12.81 8.55 6.56
CA GLY A 314 -13.60 7.77 7.52
C GLY A 314 -12.78 6.70 8.22
N SER A 315 -11.93 5.97 7.48
CA SER A 315 -11.06 4.95 8.07
C SER A 315 -10.03 5.54 9.02
N GLU A 316 -9.43 6.69 8.69
CA GLU A 316 -8.49 7.34 9.62
C GLU A 316 -9.19 7.89 10.86
N LEU A 317 -10.39 8.47 10.75
CA LEU A 317 -11.16 8.90 11.91
C LEU A 317 -11.49 7.73 12.85
N SER A 318 -11.86 6.57 12.31
CA SER A 318 -12.12 5.36 13.09
C SER A 318 -10.84 4.83 13.74
N ARG A 319 -9.74 4.76 12.98
CA ARG A 319 -8.42 4.33 13.48
C ARG A 319 -7.90 5.20 14.63
N LEU A 320 -8.14 6.51 14.56
CA LEU A 320 -7.78 7.48 15.59
C LEU A 320 -8.82 7.55 16.73
N GLN A 321 -9.85 6.70 16.72
CA GLN A 321 -10.93 6.66 17.71
C GLN A 321 -11.64 8.02 17.88
N LEU A 322 -11.72 8.80 16.80
CA LEU A 322 -12.40 10.10 16.77
C LEU A 322 -13.92 9.94 16.59
N ILE A 323 -14.35 8.85 15.96
CA ILE A 323 -15.76 8.48 15.76
C ILE A 323 -16.05 7.13 16.38
N GLU A 324 -17.30 6.90 16.77
CA GLU A 324 -17.73 5.59 17.24
C GLU A 324 -17.71 4.56 16.08
N GLN A 325 -17.44 3.29 16.40
CA GLN A 325 -17.45 2.18 15.43
C GLN A 325 -18.79 2.11 14.66
N GLN A 326 -19.91 2.34 15.36
CA GLN A 326 -21.23 2.33 14.73
C GLN A 326 -21.38 3.44 13.68
N SER A 327 -20.87 4.63 13.98
CA SER A 327 -20.86 5.80 13.10
C SER A 327 -19.98 5.56 11.86
N TYR A 328 -18.82 4.93 12.05
CA TYR A 328 -17.95 4.52 10.93
C TYR A 328 -18.65 3.55 9.97
N GLU A 329 -19.31 2.52 10.50
CA GLU A 329 -19.97 1.49 9.69
C GLU A 329 -21.13 2.04 8.85
N VAL A 330 -21.93 2.95 9.42
CA VAL A 330 -23.00 3.66 8.69
C VAL A 330 -22.42 4.56 7.60
N PHE A 331 -21.38 5.34 7.93
CA PHE A 331 -20.73 6.26 7.00
C PHE A 331 -20.09 5.54 5.80
N THR A 332 -19.29 4.50 6.05
CA THR A 332 -18.63 3.76 4.97
C THR A 332 -19.62 3.02 4.08
N SER A 333 -20.68 2.46 4.66
CA SER A 333 -21.75 1.80 3.90
C SER A 333 -22.47 2.79 2.99
N ALA A 334 -22.76 4.00 3.48
CA ALA A 334 -23.38 5.05 2.67
C ALA A 334 -22.49 5.51 1.50
N ILE A 335 -21.19 5.69 1.75
CA ILE A 335 -20.21 6.04 0.72
C ILE A 335 -20.10 4.92 -0.31
N THR A 336 -20.10 3.66 0.12
CA THR A 336 -20.06 2.50 -0.78
C THR A 336 -21.28 2.45 -1.69
N VAL A 337 -22.48 2.74 -1.16
CA VAL A 337 -23.69 2.85 -1.97
C VAL A 337 -23.59 4.00 -2.98
N LEU A 338 -23.08 5.17 -2.57
CA LEU A 338 -22.84 6.29 -3.49
C LEU A 338 -21.84 5.94 -4.59
N ALA A 339 -20.76 5.22 -4.25
CA ALA A 339 -19.78 4.71 -5.22
C ALA A 339 -20.44 3.75 -6.22
N GLY A 340 -21.28 2.83 -5.74
CA GLY A 340 -22.06 1.92 -6.58
C GLY A 340 -22.99 2.64 -7.55
N ILE A 341 -23.73 3.65 -7.06
CA ILE A 341 -24.60 4.50 -7.90
C ILE A 341 -23.79 5.24 -8.97
N MET A 342 -22.60 5.73 -8.62
CA MET A 342 -21.72 6.42 -9.56
C MET A 342 -21.21 5.49 -10.66
N LEU A 343 -20.73 4.30 -10.30
CA LEU A 343 -20.31 3.29 -11.27
C LEU A 343 -21.46 2.86 -12.17
N TRP A 344 -22.65 2.67 -11.61
CA TRP A 344 -23.85 2.36 -12.39
C TRP A 344 -24.19 3.47 -13.38
N ARG A 345 -24.13 4.74 -12.97
CA ARG A 345 -24.36 5.89 -13.87
C ARG A 345 -23.33 5.96 -15.00
N ILE A 346 -22.05 5.74 -14.70
CA ILE A 346 -20.99 5.68 -15.71
C ILE A 346 -21.27 4.55 -16.70
N SER A 347 -21.64 3.36 -16.22
CA SER A 347 -22.00 2.22 -17.06
C SER A 347 -23.21 2.50 -17.96
N ALA A 348 -24.24 3.15 -17.43
CA ALA A 348 -25.42 3.53 -18.21
C ALA A 348 -25.07 4.53 -19.33
N LEU A 349 -24.21 5.52 -19.04
CA LEU A 349 -23.73 6.48 -20.03
C LEU A 349 -22.90 5.80 -21.13
N MET A 350 -22.02 4.86 -20.77
CA MET A 350 -21.26 4.09 -21.75
C MET A 350 -22.18 3.29 -22.69
N LYS A 351 -23.24 2.67 -22.18
CA LYS A 351 -24.20 1.92 -23.00
C LYS A 351 -24.92 2.80 -24.02
N LEU A 352 -25.32 4.02 -23.63
CA LEU A 352 -26.01 4.95 -24.52
C LEU A 352 -25.13 5.37 -25.71
N VAL A 353 -23.84 5.64 -25.45
CA VAL A 353 -22.87 5.99 -26.51
C VAL A 353 -22.69 4.82 -27.49
N VAL A 354 -22.62 3.58 -26.99
CA VAL A 354 -22.47 2.39 -27.85
C VAL A 354 -23.72 2.11 -28.68
N SER A 355 -24.92 2.37 -28.14
CA SER A 355 -26.18 2.15 -28.88
C SER A 355 -26.42 3.17 -30.00
N ASP A 356 -26.03 4.43 -29.80
CA ASP A 356 -26.17 5.47 -30.85
C ASP A 356 -25.34 5.12 -32.09
N ASP A 357 -24.13 4.58 -31.90
CA ASP A 357 -23.21 4.19 -32.99
C ASP A 357 -23.76 3.03 -33.85
N THR A 358 -24.59 2.15 -33.26
CA THR A 358 -25.27 1.08 -34.02
C THR A 358 -26.46 1.59 -34.85
N SER A 359 -27.02 2.76 -34.53
CA SER A 359 -28.17 3.32 -35.24
C SER A 359 -27.79 4.28 -36.37
N SER A 360 -26.59 4.86 -36.32
CA SER A 360 -26.01 5.73 -37.36
C SER A 360 -25.21 4.96 -38.43
N GLY A 361 -25.00 3.65 -38.24
CA GLY A 361 -24.32 2.74 -39.16
C GLY A 361 -25.08 2.38 -40.45
N ASN A 362 -25.88 3.29 -41.01
CA ASN A 362 -26.43 3.14 -42.36
C ASN A 362 -26.05 4.32 -43.26
N LEU A 363 -25.18 3.99 -44.22
CA LEU A 363 -24.90 4.67 -45.50
C LEU A 363 -24.22 6.05 -45.43
N ARG A 364 -22.89 6.06 -45.63
CA ARG A 364 -22.26 6.78 -46.77
C ARG A 364 -21.06 5.99 -47.30
N LEU A 365 -21.23 5.45 -48.51
CA LEU A 365 -20.15 5.16 -49.47
C LEU A 365 -19.48 6.47 -49.90
#